data_AF-A0A2R5L2M7-F1
#
_entry.id   AF-A0A2R5L2M7-F1
#
_cell.length_a   1.000
_cell.length_b   1.000
_cell.length_c   1.000
_cell.angle_alpha   90.00
_cell.angle_beta   90.00
_cell.angle_gamma   90.00
#
_symmetry.space_group_name_H-M   'P 1'
#
loop_
_entity.id
_entity.type
_entity.pdbx_description
1 polymer ?
#
loop_
_entity_poly.entity_id
_entity_poly.type
_entity_poly.pdbx_seq_one_letter_code
_entity_poly.pdbx_strand_id
1 'polypeptide(L)'
;NFYTLATTGFKGEKYQGTVFHRVIKKFMIQGGDVKHADGLGRVSIYGETFEDENFEVKHATLGFVAMANSGENSNGCQFYITTRATPWLDGKHVVFGKVIEGQGWVHLIEHQDTDYTDRPLQR
;
A
#
# COMPACT_ATOMS: atom_id res chain seq x y z
N ASN A 1 -5.41 9.21 8.13
CA ASN A 1 -4.58 8.02 8.43
C ASN A 1 -3.21 8.06 7.74
N PHE A 2 -3.13 7.85 6.41
CA PHE A 2 -1.85 7.77 5.67
C PHE A 2 -0.91 8.95 5.91
N TYR A 3 -1.43 10.19 5.81
CA TYR A 3 -0.65 11.41 6.03
C TYR A 3 0.05 11.43 7.41
N THR A 4 -0.66 11.03 8.46
CA THR A 4 -0.10 10.99 9.82
C THR A 4 1.01 9.96 9.95
N LEU A 5 0.82 8.75 9.42
CA LEU A 5 1.84 7.70 9.42
C LEU A 5 3.07 8.05 8.56
N ALA A 6 2.88 8.84 7.51
CA ALA A 6 3.97 9.33 6.65
C ALA A 6 4.78 10.49 7.25
N THR A 7 4.20 11.26 8.18
CA THR A 7 4.81 12.50 8.68
C THR A 7 5.23 12.38 10.15
N THR A 8 4.29 12.59 11.06
CA THR A 8 4.56 12.61 12.51
C THR A 8 4.66 11.22 13.13
N GLY A 9 4.03 10.23 12.50
CA GLY A 9 3.77 8.93 13.11
C GLY A 9 2.64 8.97 14.14
N PHE A 10 2.30 7.81 14.66
CA PHE A 10 1.30 7.62 15.71
C PHE A 10 1.76 6.54 16.70
N LYS A 11 1.83 6.87 17.99
CA LYS A 11 2.29 5.94 19.05
C LYS A 11 3.66 5.27 18.76
N GLY A 12 4.57 6.00 18.11
CA GLY A 12 5.89 5.49 17.71
C GLY A 12 5.92 4.77 16.36
N GLU A 13 4.76 4.46 15.78
CA GLU A 13 4.63 3.81 14.47
C GLU A 13 4.62 4.84 13.34
N LYS A 14 5.45 4.65 12.31
CA LYS A 14 5.52 5.52 11.13
C LYS A 14 6.07 4.76 9.92
N TYR A 15 5.82 5.27 8.71
CA TYR A 15 6.31 4.63 7.48
C TYR A 15 7.83 4.74 7.29
N GLN A 16 8.49 5.71 7.92
CA GLN A 16 9.94 5.85 7.85
C GLN A 16 10.61 4.58 8.42
N GLY A 17 11.44 3.92 7.60
CA GLY A 17 12.12 2.67 7.97
C GLY A 17 11.32 1.41 7.64
N THR A 18 10.07 1.53 7.17
CA THR A 18 9.32 0.39 6.62
C THR A 18 9.78 0.07 5.20
N VAL A 19 9.44 -1.13 4.74
CA VAL A 19 9.81 -1.63 3.40
C VAL A 19 8.57 -1.92 2.56
N PHE A 20 8.77 -1.97 1.24
CA PHE A 20 7.85 -2.65 0.34
C PHE A 20 8.07 -4.16 0.47
N HIS A 21 7.24 -4.81 1.28
CA HIS A 21 7.39 -6.23 1.60
C HIS A 21 6.85 -7.16 0.50
N ARG A 22 6.09 -6.63 -0.46
CA ARG A 22 5.54 -7.39 -1.57
C ARG A 22 5.51 -6.58 -2.86
N VAL A 23 6.07 -7.12 -3.93
CA VAL A 23 6.22 -6.46 -5.23
C VAL A 23 5.80 -7.42 -6.33
N ILE A 24 4.79 -7.05 -7.12
CA ILE A 24 4.33 -7.88 -8.24
C ILE A 24 4.37 -7.06 -9.52
N LYS A 25 5.26 -7.47 -10.42
CA LYS A 25 5.45 -6.82 -11.72
C LYS A 25 4.16 -6.82 -12.54
N LYS A 26 3.87 -5.67 -13.19
CA LYS A 26 2.65 -5.37 -13.95
C LYS A 26 1.36 -5.45 -13.12
N PHE A 27 1.48 -5.30 -11.80
CA PHE A 27 0.35 -5.29 -10.90
C PHE A 27 0.47 -4.14 -9.89
N MET A 28 1.30 -4.30 -8.86
CA MET A 28 1.40 -3.34 -7.76
C MET A 28 2.66 -3.54 -6.91
N ILE A 29 3.01 -2.51 -6.13
CA ILE A 29 3.97 -2.60 -5.03
C ILE A 29 3.24 -2.32 -3.72
N GLN A 30 3.42 -3.16 -2.71
CA GLN A 30 2.73 -3.08 -1.41
C GLN A 30 3.72 -2.89 -0.27
N GLY A 31 3.37 -1.98 0.63
CA GLY A 31 4.17 -1.60 1.78
C GLY A 31 3.31 -1.03 2.90
N GLY A 32 3.95 -0.30 3.82
CA GLY A 32 3.25 0.40 4.90
C GLY A 32 2.92 -0.48 6.11
N ASP A 33 3.42 -1.72 6.17
CA ASP A 33 3.40 -2.51 7.40
C ASP A 33 4.45 -1.94 8.38
N VAL A 34 3.97 -1.12 9.31
CA VAL A 34 4.79 -0.46 10.33
C VAL A 34 5.20 -1.37 11.48
N LYS A 35 4.52 -2.52 11.68
CA LYS A 35 4.74 -3.40 12.83
C LYS A 35 5.70 -4.55 12.54
N HIS A 36 5.50 -5.25 11.43
CA HIS A 36 6.13 -6.55 11.19
C HIS A 36 6.91 -6.62 9.88
N ALA A 37 6.64 -5.70 8.93
CA ALA A 37 7.26 -5.68 7.61
C ALA A 37 7.10 -7.02 6.85
N ASP A 38 5.98 -7.72 7.08
CA ASP A 38 5.65 -9.01 6.47
C ASP A 38 4.21 -9.07 5.91
N GLY A 39 3.43 -8.01 6.11
CA GLY A 39 2.05 -7.91 5.63
C GLY A 39 1.00 -8.35 6.65
N LEU A 40 1.40 -8.75 7.86
CA LEU A 40 0.47 -9.10 8.94
C LEU A 40 0.10 -7.88 9.80
N GLY A 41 0.93 -6.83 9.80
CA GLY A 41 0.70 -5.66 10.63
C GLY A 41 -0.54 -4.86 10.20
N ARG A 42 -1.50 -4.72 11.12
CA ARG A 42 -2.65 -3.83 10.98
C ARG A 42 -2.65 -2.85 12.14
N VAL A 43 -2.49 -1.57 11.81
CA VAL A 43 -2.63 -0.48 12.76
C VAL A 43 -3.03 0.77 11.99
N SER A 44 -3.92 1.56 12.58
CA SER A 44 -4.30 2.87 12.08
C SER A 44 -4.26 3.87 13.23
N ILE A 45 -4.40 5.14 12.90
CA ILE A 45 -4.56 6.17 13.93
C ILE A 45 -5.89 6.08 14.70
N TYR A 46 -6.82 5.25 14.24
CA TYR A 46 -8.16 5.06 14.82
C TYR A 46 -8.28 3.76 15.63
N GLY A 47 -7.30 2.87 15.57
CA GLY A 47 -7.40 1.52 16.15
C GLY A 47 -6.60 0.50 15.33
N GLU A 48 -6.95 -0.78 15.42
CA GLU A 48 -6.30 -1.83 14.62
C GLU A 48 -6.67 -1.72 13.14
N THR A 49 -7.96 -1.58 12.84
CA THR A 49 -8.50 -1.37 11.49
C THR A 49 -9.58 -0.28 11.47
N PHE A 50 -9.96 0.17 10.27
CA PHE A 50 -11.07 1.09 10.02
C PHE A 50 -11.83 0.73 8.74
N GLU A 51 -13.03 1.29 8.59
CA GLU A 51 -13.99 0.99 7.53
C GLU A 51 -13.53 1.49 6.14
N ASP A 52 -14.13 0.95 5.08
CA ASP A 52 -13.95 1.42 3.71
C ASP A 52 -14.71 2.75 3.51
N GLU A 53 -13.99 3.85 3.30
CA GLU A 53 -14.59 5.20 3.27
C GLU A 53 -15.53 5.41 2.06
N ASN A 54 -15.06 5.09 0.86
CA ASN A 54 -15.87 5.08 -0.37
C ASN A 54 -15.12 4.34 -1.51
N PHE A 55 -15.85 4.00 -2.58
CA PHE A 55 -15.30 3.37 -3.78
C PHE A 55 -15.52 4.24 -5.04
N GLU A 56 -15.52 5.56 -4.89
CA GLU A 56 -15.80 6.49 -6.00
C GLU A 56 -14.70 6.47 -7.07
N VAL A 57 -13.45 6.33 -6.62
CA VAL A 57 -12.28 6.32 -7.49
C VAL A 57 -11.92 4.89 -7.88
N LYS A 58 -11.85 4.65 -9.19
CA LYS A 58 -11.50 3.36 -9.79
C LYS A 58 -10.01 3.24 -10.07
N HIS A 59 -9.50 2.03 -10.09
CA HIS A 59 -8.11 1.69 -10.41
C HIS A 59 -7.87 1.69 -11.93
N ALA A 60 -8.22 2.80 -12.59
CA ALA A 60 -8.25 2.90 -14.04
C ALA A 60 -6.87 3.00 -14.70
N THR A 61 -5.83 3.41 -13.97
CA THR A 61 -4.47 3.63 -14.49
C THR A 61 -3.39 3.19 -13.49
N LEU A 62 -2.13 3.26 -13.91
CA LEU A 62 -0.98 3.17 -13.01
C LEU A 62 -0.89 4.40 -12.08
N GLY A 63 -0.15 4.24 -10.98
CA GLY A 63 0.18 5.28 -10.02
C GLY A 63 -0.90 5.55 -8.99
N PHE A 64 -2.03 4.83 -8.99
CA PHE A 64 -3.02 4.98 -7.93
C PHE A 64 -2.50 4.39 -6.62
N VAL A 65 -2.75 5.10 -5.53
CA VAL A 65 -2.43 4.67 -4.17
C VAL A 65 -3.72 4.25 -3.49
N ALA A 66 -3.76 3.00 -3.03
CA ALA A 66 -4.95 2.39 -2.46
C ALA A 66 -4.64 1.60 -1.19
N MET A 67 -5.65 1.42 -0.34
CA MET A 67 -5.52 0.70 0.93
C MET A 67 -5.41 -0.81 0.68
N ALA A 68 -4.42 -1.44 1.28
CA ALA A 68 -4.39 -2.89 1.41
C ALA A 68 -5.28 -3.29 2.61
N ASN A 69 -6.11 -4.31 2.40
CA ASN A 69 -7.01 -4.83 3.42
C ASN A 69 -7.06 -6.37 3.32
N SER A 70 -7.78 -7.02 4.22
CA SER A 70 -7.97 -8.48 4.22
C SER A 70 -9.45 -8.85 4.27
N GLY A 71 -10.27 -8.07 3.57
CA GLY A 71 -11.73 -8.11 3.61
C GLY A 71 -12.33 -6.74 3.84
N GLU A 72 -13.65 -6.65 3.72
CA GLU A 72 -14.42 -5.42 3.95
C GLU A 72 -14.07 -4.81 5.31
N ASN A 73 -13.94 -3.48 5.35
CA ASN A 73 -13.75 -2.69 6.56
C ASN A 73 -12.53 -3.07 7.42
N SER A 74 -11.46 -3.56 6.76
CA SER A 74 -10.23 -3.98 7.44
C SER A 74 -8.99 -3.14 7.07
N ASN A 75 -9.20 -1.86 6.74
CA ASN A 75 -8.13 -0.95 6.37
C ASN A 75 -7.23 -0.67 7.58
N GLY A 76 -5.91 -0.67 7.38
CA GLY A 76 -4.93 -0.45 8.44
C GLY A 76 -3.88 0.59 8.05
N CYS A 77 -2.61 0.22 8.13
CA CYS A 77 -1.47 1.05 7.73
C CYS A 77 -0.96 0.71 6.34
N GLN A 78 -1.24 -0.51 5.87
CA GLN A 78 -0.73 -1.01 4.62
C GLN A 78 -1.43 -0.37 3.42
N PHE A 79 -0.65 -0.12 2.38
CA PHE A 79 -1.10 0.46 1.13
C PHE A 79 -0.36 -0.18 -0.03
N TYR A 80 -0.88 0.00 -1.23
CA TYR A 80 -0.18 -0.36 -2.46
C TYR A 80 -0.27 0.75 -3.49
N ILE A 81 0.70 0.75 -4.42
CA ILE A 81 0.75 1.62 -5.57
C ILE A 81 0.59 0.77 -6.82
N THR A 82 -0.40 1.09 -7.65
CA THR A 82 -0.63 0.34 -8.90
C THR A 82 0.46 0.64 -9.92
N THR A 83 0.94 -0.39 -10.62
CA THR A 83 1.86 -0.21 -11.77
C THR A 83 1.17 -0.46 -13.11
N ARG A 84 -0.10 -0.89 -13.06
CA ARG A 84 -1.01 -1.07 -14.20
C ARG A 84 -2.44 -0.71 -13.75
N ALA A 85 -3.37 -0.55 -14.70
CA ALA A 85 -4.79 -0.57 -14.38
C ALA A 85 -5.19 -1.91 -13.74
N THR A 86 -5.92 -1.86 -12.62
CA THR A 86 -6.34 -3.03 -11.83
C THR A 86 -7.84 -3.00 -11.51
N PRO A 87 -8.73 -2.96 -12.51
CA PRO A 87 -10.17 -2.76 -12.31
C PRO A 87 -10.86 -3.87 -11.50
N TRP A 88 -10.26 -5.05 -11.38
CA TRP A 88 -10.78 -6.15 -10.53
C TRP A 88 -10.69 -5.87 -9.02
N LEU A 89 -9.99 -4.80 -8.62
CA LEU A 89 -9.89 -4.31 -7.25
C LEU A 89 -10.92 -3.21 -6.94
N ASP A 90 -11.65 -2.72 -7.95
CA ASP A 90 -12.70 -1.71 -7.77
C ASP A 90 -13.81 -2.26 -6.86
N GLY A 91 -14.28 -1.44 -5.92
CA GLY A 91 -15.28 -1.84 -4.93
C GLY A 91 -14.75 -2.74 -3.79
N LYS A 92 -13.45 -3.06 -3.79
CA LYS A 92 -12.82 -3.90 -2.75
C LYS A 92 -11.71 -3.17 -2.00
N HIS A 93 -11.06 -2.20 -2.65
CA HIS A 93 -9.98 -1.42 -2.08
C HIS A 93 -10.24 0.06 -2.30
N VAL A 94 -10.11 0.84 -1.23
CA VAL A 94 -10.29 2.29 -1.28
C VAL A 94 -9.06 2.94 -1.92
N VAL A 95 -9.25 3.60 -3.05
CA VAL A 95 -8.25 4.48 -3.66
C VAL A 95 -8.32 5.84 -2.97
N PHE A 96 -7.20 6.32 -2.45
CA PHE A 96 -7.15 7.58 -1.69
C PHE A 96 -6.11 8.56 -2.23
N GLY A 97 -5.33 8.18 -3.25
CA GLY A 97 -4.32 9.07 -3.81
C GLY A 97 -3.80 8.63 -5.16
N LYS A 98 -2.94 9.46 -5.75
CA LYS A 98 -2.23 9.15 -6.99
C LYS A 98 -0.82 9.75 -6.95
N VAL A 99 0.15 9.00 -7.44
CA VAL A 99 1.52 9.47 -7.65
C VAL A 99 1.50 10.55 -8.74
N ILE A 100 1.88 11.77 -8.37
CA ILE A 100 1.97 12.91 -9.28
C ILE A 100 3.38 13.07 -9.87
N GLU A 101 4.40 12.71 -9.10
CA GLU A 101 5.81 12.79 -9.44
C GLU A 101 6.55 11.58 -8.86
N GLY A 102 7.70 11.22 -9.45
CA GLY A 102 8.49 10.09 -8.97
C GLY A 102 8.00 8.71 -9.42
N GLN A 103 7.17 8.63 -10.47
CA GLN A 103 6.73 7.35 -11.04
C GLN A 103 7.89 6.44 -11.46
N GLY A 104 9.05 7.01 -11.82
CA GLY A 104 10.27 6.25 -12.10
C GLY A 104 10.76 5.43 -10.89
N TRP A 105 10.61 5.94 -9.67
CA TRP A 105 10.94 5.19 -8.45
C TRP A 105 10.00 4.02 -8.22
N VAL A 106 8.70 4.21 -8.45
CA VAL A 106 7.70 3.13 -8.39
C VAL A 106 8.06 2.01 -9.36
N HIS A 107 8.47 2.36 -10.59
CA HIS A 107 8.86 1.38 -11.59
C HIS A 107 10.18 0.68 -11.25
N LEU A 108 11.13 1.38 -10.65
CA LEU A 108 12.38 0.80 -10.18
C LEU A 108 12.14 -0.24 -9.08
N ILE A 109 11.24 0.06 -8.14
CA ILE A 109 10.81 -0.89 -7.09
C ILE A 109 10.10 -2.09 -7.72
N GLU A 110 9.19 -1.85 -8.68
CA GLU A 110 8.49 -2.91 -9.41
C GLU A 110 9.42 -3.90 -10.13
N HIS A 111 10.62 -3.44 -10.52
CA HIS A 111 11.61 -4.23 -11.27
C HIS A 111 12.64 -4.94 -10.38
N GLN A 112 12.51 -4.86 -9.06
CA GLN A 112 13.38 -5.63 -8.16
C GLN A 112 13.10 -7.13 -8.30
N ASP A 113 14.17 -7.93 -8.17
CA ASP A 113 14.03 -9.37 -8.08
C ASP A 113 13.32 -9.75 -6.77
N THR A 114 12.36 -10.67 -6.86
CA THR A 114 11.58 -11.15 -5.73
C THR A 114 11.77 -12.64 -5.51
N ASP A 115 11.53 -13.08 -4.27
CA ASP A 115 11.41 -14.51 -3.96
C ASP A 115 10.05 -15.09 -4.42
N TYR A 116 9.81 -16.36 -4.08
CA TYR A 116 8.58 -17.09 -4.43
C TYR A 116 7.31 -16.55 -3.73
N THR A 117 7.45 -15.65 -2.77
CA THR A 117 6.35 -14.97 -2.05
C THR A 117 6.12 -13.53 -2.54
N ASP A 118 6.76 -13.15 -3.66
CA ASP A 118 6.77 -11.79 -4.20
C ASP A 118 7.50 -10.78 -3.29
N ARG A 119 8.35 -11.24 -2.36
CA ARG A 119 9.13 -10.34 -1.48
C ARG A 119 10.43 -9.94 -2.16
N PRO A 120 10.77 -8.63 -2.25
CA PRO A 120 12.05 -8.20 -2.82
C PRO A 120 13.27 -8.81 -2.10
N LEU A 121 14.25 -9.27 -2.88
CA LEU A 121 15.50 -9.83 -2.36
C LEU A 121 16.40 -8.76 -1.73
N GLN A 122 16.22 -7.50 -2.13
CA GLN A 122 16.96 -6.33 -1.63
C GLN A 122 16.02 -5.42 -0.85
N ARG A 123 16.52 -4.83 0.24
CA ARG A 123 15.80 -3.89 1.10
C ARG A 123 16.18 -2.45 0.78
#